data_AF-A0A7Z2ZR30-F1
#
_entry.id   AF-A0A7Z2ZR30-F1
#
_cell.length_a   1.000
_cell.length_b   1.000
_cell.length_c   1.000
_cell.angle_alpha   90.00
_cell.angle_beta   90.00
_cell.angle_gamma   90.00
#
_symmetry.space_group_name_H-M   'P 1'
#
loop_
_entity.id
_entity.type
_entity.pdbx_description
1 polymer ?
#
loop_
_entity_poly.entity_id
_entity_poly.type
_entity_poly.pdbx_seq_one_letter_code
_entity_poly.pdbx_strand_id
1 'polypeptide(L)'
;MEQDLVQRVKSDPNYHKLVKTRSRYGWMLTWAVMIVYYGFTALNAFDKPFMASKIGSGVMSWGVPLGLFVILFTIAVTAIYVRRANREFDALTDAIHRNAAAQAQAVPTTQPTKVRA
;
A
#
# COMPACT_ATOMS: atom_id res chain seq x y z
N MET A 1 11.41 28.49 -3.71
CA MET A 1 12.17 27.35 -4.27
C MET A 1 11.52 26.01 -3.96
N GLU A 2 11.17 25.68 -2.71
CA GLU A 2 10.47 24.42 -2.36
C GLU A 2 9.10 24.27 -3.03
N GLN A 3 8.28 25.33 -3.05
CA GLN A 3 6.94 25.27 -3.65
C GLN A 3 6.97 24.93 -5.15
N ASP A 4 7.98 25.40 -5.87
CA ASP A 4 8.14 25.17 -7.31
C ASP A 4 8.49 23.71 -7.61
N LEU A 5 9.30 23.07 -6.76
CA LEU A 5 9.59 21.63 -6.84
C LEU A 5 8.36 20.77 -6.53
N VAL A 6 7.59 21.13 -5.48
CA VAL A 6 6.34 20.42 -5.13
C VAL A 6 5.33 20.51 -6.26
N GLN A 7 5.21 21.66 -6.91
CA GLN A 7 4.27 21.87 -8.02
C GLN A 7 4.68 21.05 -9.26
N ARG A 8 5.99 20.98 -9.57
CA ARG A 8 6.53 20.14 -10.64
C ARG A 8 6.26 18.64 -10.40
N VAL A 9 6.52 18.13 -9.20
CA VAL A 9 6.23 16.72 -8.85
C VAL A 9 4.74 16.43 -8.95
N LYS A 10 3.88 17.33 -8.45
CA LYS A 10 2.42 17.18 -8.55
C LYS A 10 1.89 17.24 -9.98
N SER A 11 2.59 17.91 -10.90
CA SER A 11 2.21 17.94 -12.32
C SER A 11 2.66 16.70 -13.11
N ASP A 12 3.56 15.87 -12.56
CA ASP A 12 4.05 14.68 -13.25
C ASP A 12 2.95 13.59 -13.31
N PRO A 13 2.58 13.10 -14.51
CA PRO A 13 1.55 12.06 -14.66
C PRO A 13 1.92 10.73 -13.95
N ASN A 14 3.21 10.44 -13.74
CA ASN A 14 3.65 9.29 -12.96
C ASN A 14 3.30 9.43 -11.47
N TYR A 15 3.31 10.65 -10.93
CA TYR A 15 2.89 10.92 -9.56
C TYR A 15 1.40 10.63 -9.37
N HIS A 16 0.56 11.07 -10.31
CA HIS A 16 -0.88 10.78 -10.29
C HIS A 16 -1.17 9.29 -10.39
N LYS A 17 -0.44 8.58 -11.27
CA LYS A 17 -0.53 7.14 -11.41
C LYS A 17 -0.10 6.42 -10.12
N LEU A 18 0.98 6.87 -9.49
CA LEU A 18 1.47 6.32 -8.21
C LEU A 18 0.41 6.47 -7.10
N VAL A 19 -0.15 7.67 -6.93
CA VAL A 19 -1.18 7.93 -5.91
C VAL A 19 -2.43 7.08 -6.15
N LYS A 20 -2.94 7.03 -7.38
CA LYS A 20 -4.14 6.25 -7.72
C LYS A 20 -3.93 4.76 -7.48
N THR A 21 -2.80 4.22 -7.93
CA THR A 21 -2.49 2.80 -7.75
C THR A 21 -2.32 2.46 -6.28
N ARG A 22 -1.53 3.24 -5.52
CA ARG A 22 -1.33 3.03 -4.09
C ARG A 22 -2.63 3.09 -3.30
N SER A 23 -3.48 4.08 -3.59
CA SER A 23 -4.78 4.24 -2.92
C SER A 23 -5.71 3.06 -3.19
N ARG A 24 -5.85 2.62 -4.45
CA ARG A 24 -6.71 1.48 -4.81
C ARG A 24 -6.26 0.19 -4.12
N TYR A 25 -4.95 -0.08 -4.12
CA TYR A 25 -4.40 -1.25 -3.44
C TYR A 25 -4.58 -1.18 -1.92
N GLY A 26 -4.31 -0.02 -1.32
CA GLY A 26 -4.54 0.21 0.10
C GLY A 26 -5.98 -0.10 0.48
N TRP A 27 -6.95 0.48 -0.22
CA TRP A 27 -8.37 0.23 0.02
C TRP A 27 -8.76 -1.24 -0.16
N MET A 28 -8.29 -1.90 -1.22
CA MET A 28 -8.58 -3.32 -1.45
C MET A 28 -8.07 -4.20 -0.30
N LEU A 29 -6.86 -3.96 0.19
CA LEU A 29 -6.26 -4.70 1.30
C LEU A 29 -6.98 -4.38 2.63
N THR A 30 -7.33 -3.11 2.85
CA THR A 30 -8.15 -2.71 4.00
C THR A 30 -9.46 -3.49 4.02
N TRP A 31 -10.21 -3.49 2.92
CA TRP A 31 -11.46 -4.25 2.83
C TRP A 31 -11.26 -5.75 3.04
N ALA A 32 -10.20 -6.33 2.49
CA ALA A 32 -9.88 -7.74 2.66
C ALA A 32 -9.66 -8.10 4.15
N VAL A 33 -8.85 -7.31 4.86
CA VAL A 33 -8.64 -7.48 6.31
C VAL A 33 -9.94 -7.25 7.07
N MET A 34 -10.73 -6.25 6.69
CA MET A 34 -11.98 -5.90 7.35
C MET A 34 -13.00 -7.04 7.28
N ILE A 35 -13.15 -7.67 6.11
CA ILE A 35 -14.04 -8.83 5.91
C ILE A 35 -13.61 -9.99 6.82
N VAL A 36 -12.31 -10.33 6.84
CA VAL A 36 -11.81 -11.44 7.65
C VAL A 36 -11.93 -11.16 9.14
N TYR A 37 -11.57 -9.95 9.57
CA TYR A 37 -11.64 -9.53 10.97
C TYR A 37 -13.08 -9.54 11.50
N TYR A 38 -14.01 -8.88 10.79
CA TYR A 38 -15.40 -8.84 11.24
C TYR A 38 -16.09 -10.19 11.04
N GLY A 39 -15.75 -10.96 10.01
CA GLY A 39 -16.26 -12.33 9.83
C GLY A 39 -15.84 -13.25 10.98
N PHE A 40 -14.57 -13.24 11.36
CA PHE A 40 -14.09 -14.02 12.50
C PHE A 40 -14.71 -13.55 13.82
N THR A 41 -14.76 -12.23 14.05
CA THR A 41 -15.38 -11.63 15.24
C THR A 41 -16.86 -12.00 15.34
N ALA A 42 -17.61 -11.92 14.23
CA ALA A 42 -19.02 -12.25 14.18
C ALA A 42 -19.28 -13.73 14.52
N LEU A 43 -18.50 -14.64 13.94
CA LEU A 43 -18.60 -16.06 14.28
C LEU A 43 -18.29 -16.33 15.76
N ASN A 44 -17.27 -15.68 16.33
CA ASN A 44 -16.97 -15.80 17.76
C ASN A 44 -18.05 -15.21 18.67
N ALA A 45 -18.70 -14.12 18.24
CA ALA A 45 -19.71 -13.43 19.03
C ALA A 45 -21.06 -14.17 19.00
N PHE A 46 -21.51 -14.57 17.82
CA PHE A 46 -22.87 -15.05 17.59
C PHE A 46 -22.99 -16.57 17.45
N ASP A 47 -21.94 -17.26 16.96
CA ASP A 47 -21.96 -18.71 16.73
C ASP A 47 -20.84 -19.45 17.48
N LYS A 48 -20.84 -19.23 18.80
CA LYS A 48 -19.97 -19.95 19.74
C LYS A 48 -20.13 -21.48 19.66
N PRO A 49 -21.34 -22.06 19.48
CA PRO A 49 -21.48 -23.51 19.35
C PRO A 49 -20.72 -24.06 18.14
N PHE A 50 -20.78 -23.40 16.99
CA PHE A 50 -19.97 -23.78 15.82
C PHE A 50 -18.47 -23.69 16.11
N MET A 51 -18.01 -22.56 16.65
CA MET A 51 -16.59 -22.37 16.98
C MET A 51 -16.05 -23.39 17.99
N ALA A 52 -16.89 -23.84 18.92
CA ALA A 52 -16.56 -24.85 19.93
C ALA A 52 -16.78 -26.30 19.44
N SER A 53 -17.48 -26.49 18.31
CA SER A 53 -17.77 -27.82 17.80
C SER A 53 -16.48 -28.54 17.39
N LYS A 54 -16.38 -29.79 17.83
CA LYS A 54 -15.18 -30.61 17.63
C LYS A 54 -15.13 -31.13 16.19
N ILE A 55 -13.92 -31.19 15.64
CA ILE A 55 -13.65 -31.80 14.35
C ILE A 55 -13.39 -33.29 14.57
N GLY A 56 -14.36 -34.12 14.14
CA GLY A 56 -14.29 -35.57 14.26
C GLY A 56 -14.32 -36.07 15.71
N SER A 57 -13.60 -37.16 15.98
CA SER A 57 -13.47 -37.75 17.32
C SER A 57 -12.37 -37.09 18.18
N GLY A 58 -11.66 -36.10 17.64
CA GLY A 58 -10.55 -35.43 18.33
C GLY A 58 -11.00 -34.36 19.33
N VAL A 59 -10.01 -33.70 19.94
CA VAL A 59 -10.22 -32.58 20.88
C VAL A 59 -10.20 -31.21 20.21
N MET A 60 -9.82 -31.13 18.93
CA MET A 60 -9.69 -29.87 18.19
C MET A 60 -11.06 -29.34 17.78
N SER A 61 -11.31 -28.05 18.04
CA SER A 61 -12.53 -27.37 17.58
C SER A 61 -12.32 -26.63 16.26
N TRP A 62 -13.42 -26.28 15.58
CA TRP A 62 -13.39 -25.46 14.35
C TRP A 62 -12.74 -24.09 14.52
N GLY A 63 -12.76 -23.52 15.73
CA GLY A 63 -12.08 -22.26 16.02
C GLY A 63 -10.57 -22.30 15.76
N VAL A 64 -9.91 -23.46 15.94
CA VAL A 64 -8.45 -23.57 15.77
C VAL A 64 -8.04 -23.46 14.30
N PRO A 65 -8.59 -24.25 13.34
CA PRO A 65 -8.32 -24.05 11.92
C PRO A 65 -8.72 -22.67 11.41
N LEU A 66 -9.84 -22.12 11.89
CA LEU A 66 -10.29 -20.79 11.47
C LEU A 66 -9.30 -19.72 11.92
N GLY A 67 -8.82 -19.78 13.17
CA GLY A 67 -7.79 -18.88 13.68
C GLY A 67 -6.47 -19.01 12.92
N LEU A 68 -6.05 -20.24 12.64
CA LEU A 68 -4.86 -20.50 11.82
C LEU A 68 -5.00 -19.92 10.41
N PHE A 69 -6.18 -20.07 9.79
CA PHE A 69 -6.49 -19.46 8.51
C PHE A 69 -6.32 -17.93 8.56
N VAL A 70 -6.85 -17.26 9.59
CA VAL A 70 -6.70 -15.80 9.76
C VAL A 70 -5.23 -15.39 9.85
N ILE A 71 -4.40 -16.15 10.57
CA ILE A 71 -2.96 -15.90 10.68
C ILE A 71 -2.29 -16.02 9.31
N LEU A 72 -2.48 -17.15 8.62
CA LEU A 72 -1.89 -17.40 7.30
C LEU A 72 -2.35 -16.37 6.27
N PHE A 73 -3.64 -16.00 6.30
CA PHE A 73 -4.20 -14.95 5.48
C PHE A 73 -3.50 -13.60 5.73
N THR A 74 -3.30 -13.22 6.99
CA THR A 74 -2.65 -11.96 7.36
C THR A 74 -1.21 -11.90 6.85
N ILE A 75 -0.47 -13.00 6.98
CA ILE A 75 0.90 -13.12 6.44
C ILE A 75 0.88 -12.98 4.91
N ALA A 76 -0.05 -13.67 4.24
CA ALA A 76 -0.17 -13.61 2.79
C ALA A 76 -0.50 -12.20 2.27
N VAL A 77 -1.47 -11.53 2.89
CA VAL A 77 -1.86 -10.13 2.58
C VAL A 77 -0.65 -9.20 2.72
N THR A 78 0.10 -9.34 3.82
CA THR A 78 1.31 -8.55 4.06
C THR A 78 2.38 -8.82 3.00
N ALA A 79 2.65 -10.09 2.68
CA ALA A 79 3.63 -10.48 1.67
C ALA A 79 3.27 -9.96 0.27
N ILE A 80 1.98 -10.05 -0.11
CA ILE A 80 1.47 -9.53 -1.38
C ILE A 80 1.65 -8.01 -1.44
N TYR A 81 1.29 -7.30 -0.37
CA TYR A 81 1.45 -5.86 -0.29
C TYR A 81 2.92 -5.44 -0.45
N VAL A 82 3.83 -6.04 0.32
CA VAL A 82 5.27 -5.74 0.26
C VAL A 82 5.82 -6.03 -1.13
N ARG A 83 5.51 -7.19 -1.72
CA ARG A 83 5.99 -7.55 -3.06
C ARG A 83 5.51 -6.58 -4.13
N ARG A 84 4.28 -6.07 -4.00
CA ARG A 84 3.72 -5.09 -4.95
C ARG A 84 4.37 -3.73 -4.75
N ALA A 85 4.54 -3.30 -3.51
CA ALA A 85 5.16 -2.03 -3.16
C ALA A 85 6.59 -1.94 -3.72
N ASN A 86 7.40 -2.97 -3.48
CA ASN A 86 8.80 -3.04 -3.90
C ASN A 86 9.01 -3.14 -5.43
N ARG A 87 7.94 -3.29 -6.21
CA ARG A 87 8.04 -3.36 -7.68
C ARG A 87 7.46 -2.14 -8.34
N GLU A 88 6.20 -1.85 -8.04
CA GLU A 88 5.46 -0.83 -8.78
C GLU A 88 5.67 0.57 -8.21
N PHE A 89 5.80 0.71 -6.87
CA PHE A 89 6.00 2.02 -6.27
C PHE A 89 7.45 2.48 -6.42
N ASP A 90 8.42 1.58 -6.27
CA ASP A 90 9.84 1.92 -6.46
C ASP A 90 10.12 2.36 -7.91
N ALA A 91 9.62 1.61 -8.91
CA ALA A 91 9.80 1.97 -10.32
C ALA A 91 9.19 3.34 -10.68
N LEU A 92 8.03 3.68 -10.10
CA LEU A 92 7.39 4.97 -10.30
C LEU A 92 8.11 6.10 -9.56
N THR A 93 8.63 5.83 -8.36
CA THR A 93 9.40 6.79 -7.56
C THR A 93 10.71 7.14 -8.26
N ASP A 94 11.42 6.15 -8.79
CA ASP A 94 12.64 6.34 -9.59
C ASP A 94 12.39 7.13 -10.88
N ALA A 95 11.24 6.94 -11.52
CA ALA A 95 10.85 7.72 -12.69
C ALA A 95 10.60 9.20 -12.34
N ILE A 96 9.89 9.46 -11.23
CA ILE A 96 9.60 10.82 -10.76
C ILE A 96 10.89 11.55 -10.38
N HIS A 97 11.82 10.90 -9.67
CA HIS A 97 13.11 11.49 -9.32
C HIS A 97 13.93 11.89 -10.55
N ARG A 98 13.98 11.02 -11.58
CA ARG A 98 14.67 11.33 -12.84
C ARG A 98 14.05 12.49 -13.59
N ASN A 99 12.72 12.54 -13.68
CA ASN A 99 12.00 13.62 -14.36
C ASN A 99 12.18 14.97 -13.65
N ALA A 100 12.12 14.98 -12.31
CA ALA A 100 12.35 16.18 -11.52
C ALA A 100 13.80 16.70 -11.69
N ALA A 101 14.79 15.81 -11.73
CA ALA A 101 16.20 16.16 -11.97
C ALA A 101 16.45 16.69 -13.39
N ALA A 102 15.85 16.08 -14.42
CA ALA A 102 15.95 16.54 -15.80
C ALA A 102 15.30 17.92 -16.00
N GLN A 103 14.15 18.17 -15.37
CA GLN A 103 13.49 19.49 -15.41
C GLN A 103 14.25 20.56 -14.61
N ALA A 104 15.05 20.18 -13.61
CA ALA A 104 15.93 21.11 -12.91
C ALA A 104 17.12 21.58 -13.76
N GLN A 105 17.61 20.73 -14.68
CA GLN A 105 18.71 21.06 -15.60
C GLN A 105 18.24 21.87 -16.83
N ALA A 106 16.96 21.75 -17.20
CA ALA A 106 16.37 22.47 -18.33
C ALA A 106 15.99 23.93 -18.03
N VAL A 107 16.02 24.36 -16.76
CA VAL A 107 15.82 25.78 -16.41
C VAL A 107 17.10 26.54 -16.78
N PRO A 108 17.06 27.49 -17.73
CA PRO A 108 18.22 28.30 -18.05
C PRO A 108 18.62 29.05 -16.78
N THR A 109 19.82 28.80 -16.29
CA THR A 109 20.46 29.68 -15.32
C THR A 109 20.61 31.04 -15.99
N THR A 110 19.66 31.95 -15.75
CA THR A 110 19.90 33.37 -15.97
C THR A 110 21.04 33.75 -15.04
N GLN A 111 22.27 33.69 -15.56
CA GLN A 111 23.44 34.26 -14.92
C GLN A 111 23.08 35.71 -14.59
N PRO A 112 23.27 36.18 -13.34
CA PRO A 112 23.20 37.60 -13.09
C PRO A 112 24.30 38.24 -13.93
N THR A 113 23.88 39.04 -14.92
CA THR A 113 24.76 39.88 -15.70
C THR A 113 25.65 40.63 -14.73
N LYS A 114 26.97 40.38 -14.77
CA LYS A 114 27.95 41.20 -14.06
C LYS A 114 27.75 42.63 -14.55
N VAL A 115 27.03 43.45 -13.80
CA VAL A 115 27.00 44.90 -14.00
C VAL A 115 28.38 45.37 -13.57
N ARG A 116 29.27 45.43 -14.56
CA ARG A 116 30.57 46.09 -14.46
C ARG A 116 30.32 47.54 -14.86
N ALA A 117 30.17 48.42 -13.89
CA ALA A 117 30.32 49.87 -14.03
C ALA A 117 30.70 50.43 -12.67
#